data_AF-A0A645GSM6-F1
#
_entry.id   AF-A0A645GSM6-F1
#
_cell.length_a   1.000
_cell.length_b   1.000
_cell.length_c   1.000
_cell.angle_alpha   90.00
_cell.angle_beta   90.00
_cell.angle_gamma   90.00
#
_symmetry.space_group_name_H-M   'P 1'
#
loop_
_entity.id
_entity.type
_entity.pdbx_description
1 polymer ?
#
loop_
_entity_poly.entity_id
_entity_poly.type
_entity_poly.pdbx_seq_one_letter_code
_entity_poly.pdbx_strand_id
1 'polypeptide(L)'
;MRICEPFGNEQRQALDFFHVIEPDTWGRMVARVNGANFGALYARKRGVILGNYAIDKPEHLSWQNFVRLLLGSMPQTTAEHYRNKIAVYLHWWQTRGECPAGIPDEQPDDLGSKDIPSWRRIAKCILKNDYWCKMLCFSPTKTLAYQKYCDLMRRRRKIWKLI
;
A
#
# COMPACT_ATOMS: atom_id res chain seq x y z
N MET A 1 6.67 5.48 -22.20
CA MET A 1 5.68 6.56 -21.99
C MET A 1 4.89 6.25 -20.72
N ARG A 2 4.89 7.13 -19.71
CA ARG A 2 4.14 6.94 -18.45
C ARG A 2 2.84 7.73 -18.57
N ILE A 3 1.71 7.03 -18.60
CA ILE A 3 0.39 7.69 -18.49
C ILE A 3 0.25 8.11 -17.03
N CYS A 4 0.03 9.40 -16.78
CA CYS A 4 -0.24 9.90 -15.43
C CYS A 4 -1.60 9.39 -14.96
N GLU A 5 -1.68 9.02 -13.68
CA GLU A 5 -2.97 8.70 -13.07
C GLU A 5 -3.87 9.94 -13.08
N PRO A 6 -5.18 9.80 -13.36
CA PRO A 6 -6.12 10.90 -13.26
C PRO A 6 -6.11 11.39 -11.80
N PHE A 7 -5.63 12.63 -11.60
CA PHE A 7 -5.30 13.20 -10.30
C PHE A 7 -4.13 12.51 -9.61
N GLY A 8 -2.91 12.80 -10.06
CA GLY A 8 -1.69 12.49 -9.32
C GLY A 8 -1.61 13.24 -7.98
N ASN A 9 -0.61 12.91 -7.15
CA ASN A 9 -0.45 13.53 -5.82
C ASN A 9 -0.46 15.06 -5.84
N GLU A 10 0.10 15.69 -6.87
CA GLU A 10 0.13 17.15 -7.05
C GLU A 10 -1.23 17.68 -7.49
N GLN A 11 -1.83 17.08 -8.53
CA GLN A 11 -3.13 17.49 -9.07
C GLN A 11 -4.26 17.37 -8.05
N ARG A 12 -4.20 16.38 -7.15
CA ARG A 12 -5.19 16.22 -6.07
C ARG A 12 -5.21 17.41 -5.10
N GLN A 13 -4.10 18.14 -4.94
CA GLN A 13 -4.00 19.23 -3.96
C GLN A 13 -4.94 20.41 -4.24
N ALA A 14 -5.40 20.56 -5.49
CA ALA A 14 -6.22 21.68 -5.94
C ALA A 14 -7.64 21.25 -6.37
N LEU A 15 -8.03 19.99 -6.12
CA LEU A 15 -9.33 19.46 -6.54
C LEU A 15 -10.52 20.20 -5.90
N ASP A 16 -10.36 20.69 -4.68
CA ASP A 16 -11.38 21.45 -3.95
C ASP A 16 -11.68 22.80 -4.59
N PHE A 17 -10.76 23.39 -5.36
CA PHE A 17 -11.02 24.66 -6.06
C PHE A 17 -12.11 24.53 -7.12
N PHE A 18 -12.30 23.35 -7.70
CA PHE A 18 -13.42 23.11 -8.62
C PHE A 18 -14.78 23.30 -7.94
N HIS A 19 -14.89 23.07 -6.62
CA HIS A 19 -16.15 23.32 -5.90
C HIS A 19 -16.52 24.81 -5.93
N VAL A 20 -15.51 25.68 -5.91
CA VAL A 20 -15.67 27.13 -5.79
C VAL A 20 -15.79 27.78 -7.17
N ILE A 21 -14.96 27.35 -8.12
CA ILE A 21 -14.83 28.02 -9.43
C ILE A 21 -15.78 27.42 -10.47
N GLU A 22 -15.98 26.10 -10.47
CA GLU A 22 -16.81 25.39 -11.46
C GLU A 22 -17.64 24.24 -10.84
N PRO A 23 -18.67 24.56 -10.04
CA PRO A 23 -19.46 23.55 -9.31
C PRO A 23 -20.14 22.52 -10.23
N ASP A 24 -20.59 22.93 -11.42
CA ASP A 24 -21.19 22.01 -12.41
C ASP A 24 -20.18 21.00 -12.96
N THR A 25 -18.94 21.45 -13.23
CA THR A 25 -17.85 20.57 -13.65
C THR A 25 -17.45 19.63 -12.51
N TRP A 26 -17.38 20.13 -11.28
CA TRP A 26 -17.14 19.31 -10.10
C TRP A 26 -18.19 18.20 -9.95
N GLY A 27 -19.48 18.54 -10.09
CA GLY A 27 -20.57 17.57 -10.02
C GLY A 27 -20.42 16.45 -11.05
N ARG A 28 -20.12 16.79 -12.31
CA ARG A 28 -19.83 15.80 -13.37
C ARG A 28 -18.61 14.95 -13.05
N MET A 29 -17.57 15.55 -12.49
CA MET A 29 -16.32 14.86 -12.17
C MET A 29 -16.51 13.85 -11.04
N VAL A 30 -17.19 14.20 -9.96
CA VAL A 30 -17.50 13.29 -8.85
C VAL A 30 -18.40 12.14 -9.31
N ALA A 31 -19.38 12.42 -10.17
CA ALA A 31 -20.27 11.40 -10.70
C ALA A 31 -19.55 10.37 -11.58
N ARG A 32 -18.48 10.78 -12.29
CA ARG A 32 -17.76 9.93 -13.25
C ARG A 32 -16.51 9.27 -12.67
N VAL A 33 -15.79 9.96 -11.78
CA VAL A 33 -14.48 9.52 -11.29
C VAL A 33 -14.57 9.11 -9.83
N ASN A 34 -14.58 7.79 -9.61
CA ASN A 34 -14.54 7.21 -8.27
C ASN A 34 -13.29 7.68 -7.52
N GLY A 35 -13.49 8.23 -6.32
CA GLY A 35 -12.42 8.76 -5.49
C GLY A 35 -12.04 10.22 -5.74
N ALA A 36 -12.66 10.93 -6.69
CA ALA A 36 -12.42 12.37 -6.89
C ALA A 36 -12.76 13.18 -5.62
N ASN A 37 -13.94 12.95 -5.03
CA ASN A 37 -14.34 13.60 -3.78
C ASN A 37 -13.42 13.24 -2.60
N PHE A 38 -13.04 11.96 -2.49
CA PHE A 38 -12.07 11.51 -1.49
C PHE A 38 -10.71 12.21 -1.66
N GLY A 39 -10.25 12.36 -2.90
CA GLY A 39 -9.07 13.13 -3.24
C GLY A 39 -9.16 14.57 -2.76
N ALA A 40 -10.24 15.28 -3.09
CA ALA A 40 -10.44 16.67 -2.67
C ALA A 40 -10.44 16.84 -1.14
N LEU A 41 -11.12 15.95 -0.41
CA LEU A 41 -11.22 16.03 1.06
C LEU A 41 -9.90 15.75 1.79
N TYR A 42 -9.09 14.84 1.27
CA TYR A 42 -7.95 14.28 2.01
C TYR A 42 -6.59 14.62 1.40
N ALA A 43 -6.50 15.21 0.20
CA ALA A 43 -5.23 15.50 -0.48
C ALA A 43 -4.21 16.26 0.39
N ARG A 44 -4.68 17.26 1.13
CA ARG A 44 -3.85 18.10 2.00
C ARG A 44 -3.63 17.50 3.40
N LYS A 45 -4.33 16.41 3.75
CA LYS A 45 -4.18 15.77 5.06
C LYS A 45 -2.97 14.84 5.06
N ARG A 46 -2.16 14.96 6.10
CA ARG A 46 -1.09 14.01 6.42
C ARG A 46 -1.68 12.89 7.29
N GLY A 47 -1.10 11.69 7.20
CA GLY A 47 -1.54 10.57 8.04
C GLY A 47 -2.03 9.35 7.28
N VAL A 48 -2.82 8.55 8.00
CA VAL A 48 -3.24 7.18 7.64
C VAL A 48 -4.00 7.10 6.32
N ILE A 49 -4.84 8.09 6.02
CA ILE A 49 -5.83 8.01 4.93
C ILE A 49 -5.18 7.88 3.54
N LEU A 50 -4.11 8.64 3.28
CA LEU A 50 -3.35 8.57 2.04
C LEU A 50 -1.95 7.98 2.24
N GLY A 51 -1.59 7.60 3.47
CA GLY A 51 -0.26 7.11 3.83
C GLY A 51 0.86 8.16 3.59
N ASN A 52 0.53 9.45 3.64
CA ASN A 52 1.43 10.55 3.33
C ASN A 52 2.21 11.00 4.57
N TYR A 53 3.54 11.11 4.42
CA TYR A 53 4.51 11.49 5.45
C TYR A 53 4.53 10.53 6.66
N ALA A 54 3.63 10.78 7.62
CA ALA A 54 3.47 10.01 8.85
C ALA A 54 2.27 9.06 8.72
N ILE A 55 2.34 7.94 9.42
CA ILE A 55 1.24 7.01 9.56
C ILE A 55 1.07 6.71 11.04
N ASP A 56 -0.18 6.63 11.47
CA ASP A 56 -0.55 6.30 12.84
C ASP A 56 -1.29 4.97 12.86
N LYS A 57 -1.29 4.34 14.02
CA LYS A 57 -2.06 3.12 14.32
C LYS A 57 -2.81 3.32 15.64
N PRO A 58 -3.91 2.61 15.88
CA PRO A 58 -4.51 2.57 17.21
C PRO A 58 -3.48 2.16 18.27
N GLU A 59 -3.46 2.84 19.41
CA GLU A 59 -2.41 2.69 20.44
C GLU A 59 -2.25 1.24 20.94
N HIS A 60 -3.36 0.50 21.00
CA HIS A 60 -3.40 -0.88 21.49
C HIS A 60 -2.96 -1.95 20.47
N LEU A 61 -2.65 -1.57 19.22
CA LEU A 61 -2.24 -2.50 18.16
C LEU A 61 -0.74 -2.40 17.89
N SER A 62 -0.09 -3.52 17.57
CA SER A 62 1.21 -3.51 16.87
C SER A 62 1.01 -3.25 15.37
N TRP A 63 2.03 -2.78 14.67
CA TRP A 63 1.98 -2.65 13.20
C TRP A 63 1.72 -3.98 12.53
N GLN A 64 2.29 -5.08 13.04
CA GLN A 64 1.99 -6.41 12.53
C GLN A 64 0.49 -6.75 12.60
N ASN A 65 -0.14 -6.49 13.75
CA ASN A 65 -1.58 -6.74 13.91
C ASN A 65 -2.42 -5.78 13.08
N PHE A 66 -1.98 -4.53 12.95
CA PHE A 66 -2.61 -3.55 12.08
C PHE A 66 -2.55 -3.96 10.60
N VAL A 67 -1.41 -4.47 10.11
CA VAL A 67 -1.30 -5.02 8.76
C VAL A 67 -2.26 -6.19 8.55
N ARG A 68 -2.35 -7.10 9.53
CA ARG A 68 -3.32 -8.22 9.46
C ARG A 68 -4.76 -7.72 9.39
N LEU A 69 -5.11 -6.70 10.17
CA LEU A 69 -6.42 -6.06 10.14
C LEU A 69 -6.71 -5.46 8.77
N LEU A 70 -5.79 -4.67 8.21
CA LEU A 70 -5.92 -4.07 6.87
C LEU A 70 -6.12 -5.14 5.79
N LEU A 71 -5.34 -6.22 5.83
CA LEU A 71 -5.48 -7.35 4.90
C LEU A 71 -6.79 -8.13 5.09
N GLY A 72 -7.38 -8.10 6.29
CA GLY A 72 -8.67 -8.70 6.60
C GLY A 72 -9.85 -7.84 6.15
N SER A 73 -9.70 -6.51 6.12
CA SER A 73 -10.77 -5.58 5.76
C SER A 73 -10.90 -5.27 4.27
N MET A 74 -9.89 -5.62 3.46
CA MET A 74 -9.90 -5.36 2.01
C MET A 74 -10.43 -6.57 1.20
N PRO A 75 -10.84 -6.38 -0.08
CA PRO A 75 -11.30 -7.47 -0.93
C PRO A 75 -10.28 -8.60 -1.04
N GLN A 76 -10.77 -9.85 -1.05
CA GLN A 76 -9.93 -11.05 -0.96
C GLN A 76 -8.84 -11.11 -2.05
N THR A 77 -9.17 -10.74 -3.28
CA THR A 77 -8.23 -10.76 -4.42
C THR A 77 -7.05 -9.81 -4.19
N THR A 78 -7.34 -8.58 -3.76
CA THR A 78 -6.34 -7.56 -3.41
C THR A 78 -5.52 -8.00 -2.19
N ALA A 79 -6.19 -8.53 -1.17
CA ALA A 79 -5.52 -9.04 0.03
C ALA A 79 -4.55 -10.17 -0.31
N GLU A 80 -4.93 -11.12 -1.16
CA GLU A 80 -4.07 -12.21 -1.62
C GLU A 80 -2.87 -11.69 -2.40
N HIS A 81 -3.03 -10.66 -3.23
CA HIS A 81 -1.93 -10.01 -3.92
C HIS A 81 -0.87 -9.48 -2.93
N TYR A 82 -1.31 -8.69 -1.96
CA TYR A 82 -0.43 -8.15 -0.92
C TYR A 82 0.19 -9.27 -0.08
N ARG A 83 -0.59 -10.26 0.38
CA ARG A 83 -0.06 -11.39 1.16
C ARG A 83 1.04 -12.14 0.42
N ASN A 84 0.89 -12.34 -0.90
CA ASN A 84 1.91 -13.01 -1.71
C ASN A 84 3.21 -12.20 -1.76
N LYS A 85 3.13 -10.88 -1.95
CA LYS A 85 4.31 -10.00 -1.97
C LYS A 85 4.97 -9.91 -0.59
N ILE A 86 4.18 -9.70 0.46
CA ILE A 86 4.65 -9.64 1.85
C ILE A 86 5.32 -10.95 2.25
N ALA A 87 4.76 -12.11 1.89
CA ALA A 87 5.39 -13.41 2.19
C ALA A 87 6.78 -13.54 1.55
N VAL A 88 6.96 -13.08 0.29
CA VAL A 88 8.28 -13.07 -0.36
C VAL A 88 9.23 -12.13 0.37
N TYR A 89 8.76 -10.93 0.75
CA TYR A 89 9.56 -9.95 1.46
C TYR A 89 10.06 -10.49 2.81
N LEU A 90 9.16 -11.05 3.61
CA LEU A 90 9.48 -11.64 4.91
C LEU A 90 10.44 -12.82 4.77
N HIS A 91 10.22 -13.71 3.79
CA HIS A 91 11.09 -14.85 3.56
C HIS A 91 12.51 -14.41 3.13
N TRP A 92 12.61 -13.35 2.32
CA TRP A 92 13.90 -12.83 1.89
C TRP A 92 14.71 -12.27 3.07
N TRP A 93 14.08 -11.49 3.96
CA TRP A 93 14.74 -10.96 5.16
C TRP A 93 15.08 -12.07 6.16
N GLN A 94 14.25 -13.09 6.31
CA GLN A 94 14.58 -14.25 7.16
C GLN A 94 15.80 -15.04 6.68
N THR A 95 15.99 -15.17 5.36
CA THR A 95 17.02 -16.05 4.78
C THR A 95 18.30 -15.33 4.40
N ARG A 96 18.21 -14.08 3.94
CA ARG A 96 19.34 -13.31 3.40
C ARG A 96 19.60 -12.02 4.16
N GLY A 97 18.55 -11.36 4.61
CA GLY A 97 18.66 -10.06 5.25
C GLY A 97 18.72 -10.17 6.76
N GLU A 98 19.84 -10.63 7.33
CA GLU A 98 20.27 -10.44 8.74
C GLU A 98 19.18 -10.39 9.87
N CYS A 99 18.02 -11.03 9.68
CA CYS A 99 16.84 -10.94 10.54
C CYS A 99 16.18 -12.32 10.66
N PRO A 100 16.89 -13.34 11.20
CA PRO A 100 16.39 -14.70 11.28
C PRO A 100 15.15 -14.83 12.18
N ALA A 101 14.99 -13.96 13.18
CA ALA A 101 13.82 -13.92 14.06
C ALA A 101 12.59 -13.23 13.42
N GLY A 102 12.72 -12.67 12.22
CA GLY A 102 11.70 -11.86 11.55
C GLY A 102 11.99 -10.35 11.64
N ILE A 103 11.18 -9.58 10.91
CA ILE A 103 11.34 -8.12 10.85
C ILE A 103 10.70 -7.47 12.09
N PRO A 104 11.30 -6.40 12.65
CA PRO A 104 10.75 -5.66 13.78
C PRO A 104 9.50 -4.84 13.41
N ASP A 105 8.75 -4.39 14.42
CA ASP A 105 7.51 -3.63 14.22
C ASP A 105 7.77 -2.21 13.67
N GLU A 106 8.77 -1.52 14.23
CA GLU A 106 9.25 -0.20 13.81
C GLU A 106 10.79 -0.15 13.85
N GLN A 107 11.41 0.66 12.98
CA GLN A 107 12.84 0.98 13.04
C GLN A 107 13.08 2.48 12.73
N PRO A 108 14.20 3.07 13.19
CA PRO A 108 14.60 4.40 12.74
C PRO A 108 14.73 4.43 11.21
N ASP A 109 14.23 5.50 10.58
CA ASP A 109 14.27 5.75 9.13
C ASP A 109 13.62 4.69 8.23
N ASP A 110 12.81 3.77 8.76
CA ASP A 110 12.13 2.72 8.01
C ASP A 110 11.12 3.21 6.95
N LEU A 111 10.62 4.43 7.11
CA LEU A 111 9.73 5.10 6.16
C LEU A 111 10.48 5.95 5.13
N GLY A 112 11.81 5.97 5.19
CA GLY A 112 12.70 6.70 4.31
C GLY A 112 12.87 6.06 2.93
N SER A 113 13.82 6.60 2.16
CA SER A 113 14.15 6.14 0.80
C SER A 113 14.84 4.78 0.78
N LYS A 114 15.62 4.47 1.82
CA LYS A 114 16.27 3.17 1.99
C LYS A 114 15.25 2.09 2.36
N ASP A 115 15.49 0.86 1.91
CA ASP A 115 14.67 -0.29 2.28
C ASP A 115 15.17 -0.86 3.62
N ILE A 116 14.66 -0.29 4.71
CA ILE A 116 14.86 -0.79 6.07
C ILE A 116 13.58 -1.56 6.45
N PRO A 117 13.68 -2.86 6.79
CA PRO A 117 12.51 -3.72 6.93
C PRO A 117 11.74 -3.49 8.22
N SER A 118 10.47 -3.10 8.14
CA SER A 118 9.60 -3.04 9.33
C SER A 118 8.15 -3.33 8.97
N TRP A 119 7.37 -3.75 9.97
CA TRP A 119 5.92 -3.86 9.81
C TRP A 119 5.27 -2.50 9.54
N ARG A 120 5.80 -1.42 10.13
CA ARG A 120 5.39 -0.04 9.82
C ARG A 120 5.57 0.31 8.34
N ARG A 121 6.67 -0.11 7.71
CA ARG A 121 6.89 0.07 6.26
C ARG A 121 5.88 -0.72 5.43
N ILE A 122 5.55 -1.95 5.83
CA ILE A 122 4.52 -2.76 5.17
C ILE A 122 3.13 -2.11 5.31
N ALA A 123 2.78 -1.61 6.50
CA ALA A 123 1.55 -0.87 6.72
C ALA A 123 1.47 0.37 5.81
N LYS A 124 2.56 1.15 5.72
CA LYS A 124 2.61 2.30 4.81
C LYS A 124 2.39 1.91 3.36
N CYS A 125 3.00 0.81 2.92
CA CYS A 125 2.82 0.28 1.57
C CYS A 125 1.33 -0.01 1.27
N ILE A 126 0.61 -0.61 2.21
CA ILE A 126 -0.82 -0.90 2.08
C ILE A 126 -1.65 0.40 2.11
N LEU A 127 -1.40 1.29 3.08
CA LEU A 127 -2.13 2.56 3.24
C LEU A 127 -1.96 3.51 2.03
N LYS A 128 -0.80 3.51 1.39
CA LYS A 128 -0.56 4.28 0.16
C LYS A 128 -1.22 3.67 -1.08
N ASN A 129 -1.92 2.54 -0.92
CA ASN A 129 -2.47 1.75 -2.01
C ASN A 129 -1.39 1.41 -3.07
N ASP A 130 -0.16 1.13 -2.63
CA ASP A 130 0.94 0.73 -3.51
C ASP A 130 0.72 -0.73 -3.91
N TYR A 131 -0.17 -0.95 -4.89
CA TYR A 131 -0.61 -2.28 -5.31
C TYR A 131 0.58 -3.17 -5.68
N TRP A 132 1.58 -2.62 -6.38
CA TRP A 132 2.76 -3.37 -6.81
C TRP A 132 3.82 -3.56 -5.73
N CYS A 133 3.61 -2.99 -4.54
CA CYS A 133 4.56 -3.02 -3.43
C CYS A 133 5.95 -2.48 -3.81
N LYS A 134 6.02 -1.40 -4.60
CA LYS A 134 7.28 -0.76 -5.01
C LYS A 134 8.10 -0.28 -3.82
N MET A 135 7.42 0.14 -2.75
CA MET A 135 8.07 0.52 -1.48
C MET A 135 8.85 -0.65 -0.85
N LEU A 136 8.44 -1.89 -1.10
CA LEU A 136 9.11 -3.12 -0.64
C LEU A 136 10.01 -3.72 -1.74
N CYS A 137 10.51 -2.87 -2.65
CA CYS A 137 11.42 -3.24 -3.74
C CYS A 137 10.84 -4.21 -4.79
N PHE A 138 9.51 -4.30 -4.93
CA PHE A 138 8.89 -5.11 -5.98
C PHE A 138 8.65 -4.34 -7.28
N SER A 139 8.59 -5.10 -8.37
CA SER A 139 8.21 -4.62 -9.70
C SER A 139 6.89 -5.25 -10.17
N PRO A 140 6.20 -4.60 -11.15
CA PRO A 140 4.99 -5.15 -11.75
C PRO A 140 5.22 -6.55 -12.32
N THR A 141 4.31 -7.47 -12.00
CA THR A 141 4.39 -8.85 -12.50
C THR A 141 3.74 -8.92 -13.87
N LYS A 142 4.38 -9.61 -14.84
CA LYS A 142 3.84 -9.75 -16.20
C LYS A 142 2.47 -10.44 -16.16
N THR A 143 1.47 -9.85 -16.81
CA THR A 143 0.06 -10.29 -16.78
C THR A 143 -0.10 -11.75 -17.18
N LEU A 144 0.63 -12.20 -18.21
CA LEU A 144 0.54 -13.56 -18.76
C LEU A 144 0.97 -14.66 -17.76
N ALA A 145 1.78 -14.31 -16.76
CA ALA A 145 2.30 -15.23 -15.76
C ALA A 145 1.65 -15.06 -14.38
N TYR A 146 0.67 -14.17 -14.23
CA TYR A 146 0.14 -13.80 -12.92
C TYR A 146 -0.59 -14.95 -12.21
N GLN A 147 -1.42 -15.71 -12.94
CA GLN A 147 -2.10 -16.88 -12.37
C GLN A 147 -1.11 -17.94 -11.89
N LYS A 148 -0.13 -18.30 -12.73
CA LYS A 148 0.96 -19.22 -12.38
C LYS A 148 1.74 -18.75 -11.15
N TYR A 149 2.00 -17.45 -11.06
CA TYR A 149 2.64 -16.85 -9.88
C TYR A 149 1.78 -17.01 -8.62
N CYS A 150 0.47 -16.76 -8.70
CA CYS A 150 -0.43 -16.93 -7.55
C CYS A 150 -0.45 -18.39 -7.07
N ASP A 151 -0.50 -19.36 -7.98
CA ASP A 151 -0.47 -20.78 -7.63
C ASP A 151 0.86 -21.20 -7.00
N LEU A 152 1.98 -20.71 -7.54
CA LEU A 152 3.31 -20.93 -6.97
C LEU A 152 3.39 -20.35 -5.55
N MET A 153 2.91 -19.14 -5.36
CA MET A 153 2.91 -18.47 -4.05
C MET A 153 2.01 -19.17 -3.05
N ARG A 154 0.87 -19.71 -3.48
CA ARG A 154 -0.01 -20.53 -2.63
C ARG A 154 0.72 -21.77 -2.10
N ARG A 155 1.54 -22.43 -2.93
CA ARG A 155 2.38 -23.56 -2.49
C ARG A 155 3.50 -23.12 -1.55
N ARG A 156 4.22 -22.05 -1.90
CA ARG A 156 5.34 -21.51 -1.10
C ARG A 156 4.89 -21.05 0.28
N ARG A 157 3.76 -20.33 0.38
CA ARG A 157 3.21 -19.87 1.67
C ARG A 157 2.83 -21.02 2.61
N LYS A 158 2.32 -22.14 2.07
CA LYS A 158 2.08 -23.35 2.88
C LYS A 158 3.37 -23.90 3.50
N ILE A 159 4.48 -23.85 2.76
CA ILE A 159 5.80 -24.33 3.22
C ILE A 159 6.39 -23.35 4.23
N TRP A 160 6.40 -22.06 3.91
CA TRP A 160 7.03 -21.03 4.73
C TRP A 160 6.25 -20.72 6.02
N LYS A 161 4.95 -21.03 6.06
CA LYS A 161 4.05 -20.69 7.19
C LYS A 161 4.10 -19.20 7.56
N LEU A 162 4.35 -18.35 6.54
CA LEU A 162 4.39 -16.90 6.65
C LEU A 162 3.11 -16.30 6.12
N ILE A 163 2.45 -15.51 6.99
CA ILE A 163 1.29 -14.62 6.79
C ILE A 163 0.06 -15.20 6.07
#